data_AF-A0AAD5R402-F1
#
_entry.id   AF-A0AAD5R402-F1
#
_cell.length_a   1.000
_cell.length_b   1.000
_cell.length_c   1.000
_cell.angle_alpha   90.00
_cell.angle_beta   90.00
_cell.angle_gamma   90.00
#
_symmetry.space_group_name_H-M   'P 1'
#
loop_
_entity.id
_entity.type
_entity.pdbx_description
1 polymer ?
#
loop_
_entity_poly.entity_id
_entity_poly.type
_entity_poly.pdbx_seq_one_letter_code
_entity_poly.pdbx_strand_id
1 'polypeptide(L)'
;MSGPTLEKVLIGVPDRWMHCPKVGKLIDGLFLPFKTPLCALYDEQIEKKLRFHPEHVFNHPSMKGKKLGLWIDLTKTGPLLFCQ
;
A
#
# COMPACT_ATOMS: atom_id res chain seq x y z
N MET A 1 7.68 -13.11 -7.80
CA MET A 1 7.00 -12.95 -6.51
C MET A 1 5.51 -13.09 -6.78
N SER A 2 4.84 -14.08 -6.19
CA SER A 2 3.41 -14.32 -6.44
C SER A 2 2.56 -13.34 -5.63
N GLY A 3 1.48 -12.86 -6.23
CA GLY A 3 0.54 -11.91 -5.62
C GLY A 3 -0.24 -12.44 -4.42
N PRO A 4 -1.16 -11.65 -3.83
CA PRO A 4 -2.13 -12.20 -2.89
C PRO A 4 -3.06 -13.16 -3.64
N THR A 5 -3.25 -14.36 -3.07
CA THR A 5 -4.23 -15.33 -3.57
C THR A 5 -5.63 -14.92 -3.13
N LEU A 6 -6.66 -15.41 -3.83
CA LEU A 6 -8.06 -15.23 -3.42
C LEU A 6 -8.30 -15.69 -1.98
N GLU A 7 -7.64 -16.77 -1.55
CA GLU A 7 -7.70 -17.26 -0.16
C GLU A 7 -7.23 -16.21 0.87
N LYS A 8 -6.18 -15.43 0.57
CA LYS A 8 -5.72 -14.36 1.47
C LYS A 8 -6.70 -13.20 1.53
N VAL A 9 -7.35 -12.88 0.40
CA VAL A 9 -8.36 -11.82 0.33
C VAL A 9 -9.57 -12.21 1.18
N LEU A 10 -9.93 -13.49 1.23
CA LEU A 10 -11.01 -14.01 2.08
C LEU A 10 -10.74 -13.86 3.60
N ILE A 11 -9.47 -13.84 4.03
CA ILE A 11 -9.10 -13.55 5.43
C ILE A 11 -9.45 -12.10 5.79
N GLY A 12 -9.39 -11.22 4.80
CA GLY A 12 -9.83 -9.84 4.89
C GLY A 12 -8.70 -8.81 4.94
N VAL A 13 -9.09 -7.55 5.00
CA VAL A 13 -8.17 -6.41 5.18
C VAL A 13 -7.44 -6.53 6.53
N PRO A 14 -6.13 -6.22 6.62
CA PRO A 14 -5.41 -6.27 7.89
C PRO A 14 -6.04 -5.42 8.99
N ASP A 15 -5.96 -5.89 10.23
CA ASP A 15 -6.48 -5.18 11.40
C ASP A 15 -5.99 -3.73 11.48
N ARG A 16 -6.91 -2.81 11.80
CA ARG A 16 -6.65 -1.36 11.94
C ARG A 16 -6.12 -0.67 10.68
N TRP A 17 -6.10 -1.34 9.53
CA TRP A 17 -5.59 -0.76 8.29
C TRP A 17 -6.50 0.33 7.73
N MET A 18 -7.83 0.16 7.83
CA MET A 18 -8.82 1.01 7.14
C MET A 18 -8.71 2.50 7.46
N HIS A 19 -8.51 2.85 8.74
CA HIS A 19 -8.38 4.24 9.20
C HIS A 19 -6.94 4.64 9.53
N CYS A 20 -5.97 3.75 9.36
CA CYS A 20 -4.55 4.10 9.44
C CYS A 20 -4.19 5.10 8.32
N PRO A 21 -3.48 6.20 8.61
CA PRO A 21 -3.01 7.15 7.61
C PRO A 21 -2.23 6.46 6.49
N LYS A 22 -2.50 6.85 5.24
CA LYS A 22 -1.92 6.20 4.05
C LYS A 22 -0.41 6.44 3.97
N VAL A 23 0.00 7.71 4.11
CA VAL A 23 1.38 8.18 3.92
C VAL A 23 1.74 9.11 5.07
N GLY A 24 2.97 8.99 5.58
CA GLY A 24 3.53 9.88 6.60
C GLY A 24 4.31 11.06 6.00
N LYS A 25 4.93 11.86 6.87
CA LYS A 25 5.81 12.96 6.43
C LYS A 25 7.10 12.39 5.82
N LEU A 26 7.65 13.10 4.84
CA LEU A 26 8.97 12.79 4.29
C LEU A 26 10.03 13.05 5.37
N ILE A 27 10.84 12.04 5.68
CA ILE A 27 11.88 12.07 6.71
C ILE A 27 13.21 12.37 6.02
N ASP A 28 13.84 13.48 6.41
CA ASP A 28 15.14 13.96 5.92
C ASP A 28 15.28 14.07 4.39
N GLY A 29 14.16 14.18 3.68
CA GLY A 29 14.16 14.19 2.21
C GLY A 29 14.45 12.83 1.56
N LEU A 30 14.61 11.77 2.36
CA LEU A 30 15.10 10.45 1.94
C LEU A 30 14.06 9.35 2.09
N PHE A 31 13.35 9.29 3.23
CA PHE A 31 12.43 8.19 3.53
C PHE A 31 10.97 8.66 3.51
N LEU A 32 10.15 8.02 2.68
CA LEU A 32 8.69 8.22 2.69
C LEU A 32 8.03 7.00 3.35
N PRO A 33 7.61 7.08 4.63
CA PRO A 33 6.88 6.02 5.27
C PRO A 33 5.43 5.99 4.79
N PHE A 34 4.88 4.80 4.58
CA PHE A 34 3.47 4.57 4.26
C PHE A 34 3.01 3.22 4.79
N LYS A 35 1.72 3.07 5.08
CA LYS A 35 1.14 1.74 5.41
C LYS A 35 1.18 0.86 4.16
N THR A 36 1.10 -0.46 4.29
CA THR A 36 1.11 -1.34 3.10
C THR A 36 -0.04 -1.01 2.14
N PRO A 37 0.19 -0.65 0.86
CA PRO A 37 -0.89 -0.56 -0.11
C PRO A 37 -1.53 -1.93 -0.37
N LEU A 38 -2.81 -1.94 -0.76
CA LEU A 38 -3.54 -3.16 -1.10
C LEU A 38 -3.93 -3.10 -2.59
N CYS A 39 -3.83 -4.23 -3.28
CA CYS A 39 -4.23 -4.33 -4.68
C CYS A 39 -5.76 -4.44 -4.83
N ALA A 40 -6.26 -4.35 -6.07
CA ALA A 40 -7.69 -4.23 -6.38
C ALA A 40 -8.57 -5.41 -5.89
N LEU A 41 -8.00 -6.58 -5.58
CA LEU A 41 -8.75 -7.70 -5.02
C LEU A 41 -9.40 -7.38 -3.67
N TYR A 42 -8.91 -6.38 -2.93
CA TYR A 42 -9.51 -5.96 -1.65
C TYR A 42 -10.61 -4.89 -1.82
N ASP A 43 -10.91 -4.43 -3.04
CA ASP A 43 -11.77 -3.27 -3.28
C ASP A 43 -13.21 -3.42 -2.80
N GLU A 44 -13.74 -4.65 -2.84
CA GLU A 44 -15.10 -4.96 -2.37
C GLU A 44 -15.23 -4.82 -0.85
N GLN A 45 -14.11 -4.91 -0.12
CA GLN A 45 -14.06 -4.81 1.34
C GLN A 45 -13.72 -3.39 1.84
N ILE A 46 -13.37 -2.48 0.93
CA ILE A 46 -12.85 -1.15 1.27
C ILE A 46 -13.65 -0.06 0.56
N GLU A 47 -14.23 0.84 1.35
CA GLU A 47 -14.86 2.06 0.82
C GLU A 47 -13.90 2.81 -0.13
N LYS A 48 -14.41 3.26 -1.28
CA LYS A 48 -13.61 3.89 -2.35
C LYS A 48 -12.65 4.98 -1.84
N LYS A 49 -13.09 5.81 -0.88
CA LYS A 49 -12.28 6.91 -0.30
C LYS A 49 -11.09 6.41 0.55
N LEU A 50 -11.20 5.23 1.14
CA LEU A 50 -10.20 4.63 2.04
C LEU A 50 -9.19 3.75 1.30
N ARG A 51 -9.47 3.40 0.03
CA ARG A 51 -8.57 2.61 -0.82
C ARG A 51 -7.18 3.21 -0.93
N PHE A 52 -6.18 2.35 -0.96
CA PHE A 52 -4.78 2.74 -1.06
C PHE A 52 -4.00 1.71 -1.88
N HIS A 53 -4.01 1.92 -3.20
CA HIS A 53 -3.19 1.21 -4.19
C HIS A 53 -1.77 1.79 -4.32
N PRO A 54 -0.82 1.03 -4.90
CA PRO A 54 0.55 1.48 -5.14
C PRO A 54 0.66 2.81 -5.90
N GLU A 55 -0.21 3.05 -6.88
CA GLU A 55 -0.26 4.31 -7.65
C GLU A 55 -0.43 5.56 -6.77
N HIS A 56 -1.12 5.44 -5.63
CA HIS A 56 -1.29 6.56 -4.72
C HIS A 56 0.02 6.96 -4.01
N VAL A 57 0.98 6.03 -3.86
CA VAL A 57 2.32 6.37 -3.35
C VAL A 57 3.05 7.21 -4.38
N PHE A 58 3.05 6.80 -5.64
CA PHE A 58 3.72 7.51 -6.73
C PHE A 58 3.09 8.88 -7.04
N ASN A 59 1.77 8.99 -6.89
CA ASN A 59 1.03 10.24 -7.10
C ASN A 59 0.99 11.14 -5.86
N HIS A 60 1.59 10.74 -4.73
CA HIS A 60 1.57 11.53 -3.51
C HIS A 60 2.34 12.86 -3.69
N PRO A 61 1.85 14.01 -3.16
CA PRO A 61 2.54 15.30 -3.30
C PRO A 61 4.02 15.29 -2.87
N SER A 62 4.37 14.50 -1.86
CA SER A 62 5.78 14.32 -1.41
C SER A 62 6.71 13.73 -2.48
N MET A 63 6.16 13.05 -3.49
CA MET A 63 6.91 12.44 -4.60
C MET A 63 7.03 13.36 -5.82
N LYS A 64 6.36 14.52 -5.82
CA LYS A 64 6.39 15.45 -6.96
C LYS A 64 7.84 15.87 -7.28
N GLY A 65 8.28 15.58 -8.50
CA GLY A 65 9.65 15.87 -8.95
C GLY A 65 10.73 14.95 -8.37
N LYS A 66 10.35 13.86 -7.68
CA LYS A 66 11.26 12.85 -7.12
C LYS A 66 11.05 11.50 -7.79
N LYS A 67 12.09 10.66 -7.79
CA LYS A 67 12.02 9.25 -8.21
C LYS A 67 12.13 8.35 -6.98
N LEU A 68 11.24 7.37 -6.85
CA LEU A 68 11.39 6.31 -5.86
C LEU A 68 12.48 5.34 -6.35
N GLY A 69 13.64 5.35 -5.68
CA GLY A 69 14.77 4.49 -6.05
C GLY A 69 14.67 3.07 -5.49
N LEU A 70 14.03 2.92 -4.32
CA LEU A 70 13.91 1.65 -3.60
C LEU A 70 12.57 1.59 -2.87
N TRP A 71 11.94 0.42 -2.92
CA TRP A 71 10.74 0.08 -2.14
C TRP A 71 11.11 -1.00 -1.14
N ILE A 72 11.03 -0.69 0.16
CA ILE A 72 11.34 -1.63 1.23
C ILE A 72 10.03 -2.12 1.83
N ASP A 73 9.66 -3.37 1.53
CA ASP A 73 8.50 -4.04 2.15
C ASP A 73 8.97 -4.80 3.40
N LEU A 74 8.46 -4.38 4.56
CA LEU A 74 8.76 -4.98 5.87
C LEU A 74 7.66 -5.96 6.33
N THR A 75 6.67 -6.26 5.48
CA THR A 75 5.63 -7.23 5.82
C THR A 75 6.16 -8.67 5.69
N LYS A 76 5.78 -9.55 6.62
CA LYS A 76 6.18 -10.97 6.62
C LYS A 76 5.30 -11.84 5.70
N THR A 77 4.55 -11.22 4.79
CA THR A 77 3.62 -11.88 3.88
C THR A 77 4.01 -11.58 2.44
N GLY A 78 3.77 -12.51 1.50
CA GLY A 78 3.93 -12.22 0.06
C GLY A 78 3.17 -10.94 -0.35
N PRO A 79 3.59 -10.26 -1.43
CA PRO A 79 3.22 -8.87 -1.68
C PRO A 79 1.70 -8.69 -1.76
N LEU A 80 1.15 -7.87 -0.85
CA LEU A 80 -0.26 -7.42 -0.90
C LEU A 80 -0.54 -6.46 -2.07
N LEU A 81 0.53 -6.03 -2.74
CA LEU A 81 0.58 -4.96 -3.73
C LEU A 81 0.26 -5.41 -5.16
N PHE A 82 0.60 -6.66 -5.50
CA PHE A 82 0.55 -7.16 -6.87
C PHE A 82 -0.56 -8.19 -7.00
N CYS A 83 -1.74 -7.79 -7.43
CA CYS A 83 -2.74 -8.76 -7.88
C CYS A 83 -2.18 -9.48 -9.13
N GLN A 84 -2.20 -10.81 -9.13
CA GLN A 84 -1.96 -11.64 -10.33
C GLN A 84 -3.29 -12.19 -10.83
#